data_AF-A0A653BV07-F1
#
_entry.id   AF-A0A653BV07-F1
#
_cell.length_a   1.000
_cell.length_b   1.000
_cell.length_c   1.000
_cell.angle_alpha   90.00
_cell.angle_beta   90.00
_cell.angle_gamma   90.00
#
_symmetry.space_group_name_H-M   'P 1'
#
loop_
_entity.id
_entity.type
_entity.pdbx_description
1 polymer ?
#
loop_
_entity_poly.entity_id
_entity_poly.type
_entity_poly.pdbx_seq_one_letter_code
_entity_poly.pdbx_strand_id
1 'polypeptide(L)'
;MCGNEECIDKELFCNGKPECKDESDENACDVENDPNRAPDCDPTQCVLPDCFCSADGTRIPGNLEPANVPQMITLAFNGAVNIDNIDLYEEIFNGARVNPNGCQIRGTFFVSHKYTNYSAVQDLHRRGHEIAVFSITHKEDPNYWSQGSYDDWLAEMAGARLIIERFANITDGSIIGVRAPYLRVGGNKQFEMMADQLFVYDSSITASLGRVPIWPYTLYFRMPHRCNGNAHNCPSRSHPVWEMVMNELDRRDDPTFDESLPGCHMVDSCSNIQTGEQFARLLRHNFHRHFNTNRAPLGLNFHASWLKSKKEFREELIKFIEEMLARNDVYFVTHLQVIQWIQNPTEINGLRDFGDWKDKCDVKGQPYCSLPNSCALTTRELPGETLRLFSCMECPNNYPWILDPTGDGFSVRK
;
A
#
# COMPACT_ATOMS: atom_id res chain seq x y z
N MET A 1 -15.43 4.43 -32.15
CA MET A 1 -15.06 4.56 -33.58
C MET A 1 -13.56 4.68 -33.64
N CYS A 2 -12.94 3.98 -34.58
CA CYS A 2 -11.55 4.16 -34.93
C CYS A 2 -11.30 5.62 -35.39
N GLY A 3 -10.05 6.06 -35.37
CA GLY A 3 -9.61 7.39 -35.84
C GLY A 3 -9.89 7.61 -37.33
N ASN A 4 -9.96 6.54 -38.11
CA ASN A 4 -10.40 6.52 -39.50
C ASN A 4 -11.94 6.44 -39.69
N GLU A 5 -12.73 6.67 -38.64
CA GLU A 5 -14.20 6.62 -38.61
C GLU A 5 -14.80 5.21 -38.82
N GLU A 6 -14.00 4.15 -38.78
CA GLU A 6 -14.49 2.76 -38.81
C GLU A 6 -15.15 2.38 -37.47
N CYS A 7 -16.31 1.73 -37.54
CA CYS A 7 -17.04 1.26 -36.36
C CYS A 7 -16.66 -0.18 -36.05
N ILE A 8 -15.98 -0.39 -34.93
CA ILE A 8 -15.77 -1.71 -34.32
C ILE A 8 -16.52 -1.80 -33.00
N ASP A 9 -16.75 -3.03 -32.53
CA ASP A 9 -17.39 -3.27 -31.24
C ASP A 9 -16.59 -2.65 -30.09
N LYS A 10 -17.31 -2.12 -29.10
CA LYS A 10 -16.70 -1.41 -27.96
C LYS A 10 -15.73 -2.29 -27.16
N GLU A 11 -16.01 -3.59 -27.09
CA GLU A 11 -15.18 -4.60 -26.41
C GLU A 11 -13.82 -4.81 -27.09
N LEU A 12 -13.70 -4.40 -28.36
CA LEU A 12 -12.46 -4.51 -29.12
C LEU A 12 -11.49 -3.36 -28.85
N PHE A 13 -11.93 -2.27 -28.19
CA PHE A 13 -11.05 -1.18 -27.81
C PHE A 13 -10.18 -1.53 -26.61
N CYS A 14 -8.89 -1.21 -26.67
CA CYS A 14 -7.91 -1.38 -25.59
C CYS A 14 -7.86 -2.82 -25.08
N ASN A 15 -7.83 -3.78 -26.00
CA ASN A 15 -7.76 -5.21 -25.71
C ASN A 15 -6.36 -5.80 -25.99
N GLY A 16 -5.40 -4.97 -26.44
CA GLY A 16 -4.04 -5.34 -26.79
C GLY A 16 -3.86 -5.90 -28.19
N LYS A 17 -4.90 -5.87 -29.04
CA LYS A 17 -4.87 -6.34 -30.42
C LYS A 17 -5.41 -5.24 -31.35
N PRO A 18 -4.60 -4.71 -32.27
CA PRO A 18 -5.08 -3.70 -33.20
C PRO A 18 -6.11 -4.31 -34.16
N GLU A 19 -7.36 -3.87 -34.02
CA GLU A 19 -8.47 -4.18 -34.93
C GLU A 19 -8.72 -3.00 -35.89
N CYS A 20 -8.46 -1.76 -35.46
CA CYS A 20 -8.47 -0.62 -36.37
C CYS A 20 -7.23 -0.62 -37.27
N LYS A 21 -7.40 -0.31 -38.56
CA LYS A 21 -6.29 -0.23 -39.54
C LYS A 21 -5.23 0.83 -39.18
N ASP A 22 -5.63 1.84 -38.42
CA ASP A 22 -4.78 2.93 -37.93
C ASP A 22 -4.35 2.73 -36.46
N GLU A 23 -4.65 1.56 -35.88
CA GLU A 23 -4.31 1.17 -34.49
C GLU A 23 -4.88 2.13 -33.43
N SER A 24 -5.87 2.94 -33.79
CA SER A 24 -6.46 3.97 -32.92
C SER A 24 -7.24 3.40 -31.74
N ASP A 25 -7.69 2.15 -31.85
CA ASP A 25 -8.36 1.40 -30.79
C ASP A 25 -7.47 1.08 -29.59
N GLU A 26 -6.16 1.03 -29.78
CA GLU A 26 -5.18 0.72 -28.73
C GLU A 26 -4.42 1.96 -28.23
N ASN A 27 -4.62 3.11 -28.87
CA ASN A 27 -3.94 4.36 -28.52
C ASN A 27 -4.76 5.29 -27.62
N ALA A 28 -6.05 5.04 -27.45
CA ALA A 28 -6.97 5.85 -26.65
C ALA A 28 -7.30 5.21 -25.29
N CYS A 29 -6.35 4.54 -24.65
CA CYS A 29 -6.58 3.69 -23.47
C CYS A 29 -6.32 4.39 -22.11
N ASP A 30 -6.19 5.71 -22.12
CA ASP A 30 -5.99 6.49 -20.91
C ASP A 30 -7.32 6.81 -20.19
N VAL A 31 -7.22 7.34 -18.98
CA VAL A 31 -8.36 7.64 -18.10
C VAL A 31 -9.39 8.59 -18.73
N GLU A 32 -8.96 9.47 -19.64
CA GLU A 32 -9.85 10.44 -20.30
C GLU A 32 -10.47 9.87 -21.58
N ASN A 33 -9.68 9.16 -22.38
CA ASN A 33 -10.04 8.78 -23.74
C ASN A 33 -10.58 7.35 -23.87
N ASP A 34 -10.42 6.48 -22.87
CA ASP A 34 -10.88 5.08 -22.95
C ASP A 34 -12.40 5.04 -23.15
N PRO A 35 -12.91 4.44 -24.25
CA PRO A 35 -14.34 4.33 -24.47
C PRO A 35 -15.03 3.47 -23.40
N ASN A 36 -14.31 2.51 -22.81
CA ASN A 36 -14.73 1.65 -21.70
C ASN A 36 -14.37 2.22 -20.33
N ARG A 37 -14.02 3.51 -20.23
CA ARG A 37 -13.71 4.13 -18.95
C ARG A 37 -14.84 3.99 -17.94
N ALA A 38 -14.45 3.87 -16.67
CA ALA A 38 -15.38 3.88 -15.55
C ALA A 38 -16.18 5.20 -15.56
N PRO A 39 -17.49 5.16 -15.24
CA PRO A 39 -18.29 6.37 -15.12
C PRO A 39 -17.83 7.22 -13.93
N ASP A 40 -18.19 8.50 -13.93
CA ASP A 40 -18.01 9.36 -12.76
C ASP A 40 -18.82 8.79 -11.58
N CYS A 41 -18.35 9.05 -10.35
CA CYS A 41 -18.96 8.53 -9.13
C CYS A 41 -20.48 8.79 -9.08
N ASP A 42 -21.26 7.71 -8.98
CA ASP A 42 -22.69 7.75 -8.70
C ASP A 42 -22.96 7.25 -7.27
N PRO A 43 -23.20 8.17 -6.30
CA PRO A 43 -23.47 7.80 -4.91
C PRO A 43 -24.75 6.98 -4.70
N THR A 44 -25.63 6.88 -5.70
CA THR A 44 -26.84 6.05 -5.61
C THR A 44 -26.57 4.58 -5.92
N GLN A 45 -25.51 4.30 -6.69
CA GLN A 45 -25.06 2.95 -7.01
C GLN A 45 -23.88 2.51 -6.14
N CYS A 46 -23.00 3.44 -5.78
CA CYS A 46 -21.85 3.20 -4.92
C CYS A 46 -22.22 3.31 -3.44
N VAL A 47 -22.58 2.17 -2.83
CA VAL A 47 -23.02 2.11 -1.43
C VAL A 47 -22.09 1.25 -0.58
N LEU A 48 -21.88 1.68 0.67
CA LEU A 48 -21.13 0.91 1.67
C LEU A 48 -21.88 -0.39 2.01
N PRO A 49 -21.16 -1.48 2.37
CA PRO A 49 -19.71 -1.56 2.58
C PRO A 49 -18.89 -1.87 1.32
N ASP A 50 -19.53 -2.18 0.20
CA ASP A 50 -18.83 -2.72 -0.96
C ASP A 50 -18.19 -1.64 -1.84
N CYS A 51 -18.79 -0.45 -1.89
CA CYS A 51 -18.33 0.66 -2.72
C CYS A 51 -18.32 1.98 -1.94
N PHE A 52 -17.26 2.76 -2.12
CA PHE A 52 -17.18 4.13 -1.63
C PHE A 52 -16.52 5.05 -2.65
N CYS A 53 -17.22 6.13 -3.01
CA CYS A 53 -16.69 7.18 -3.87
C CYS A 53 -17.35 8.53 -3.53
N SER A 54 -16.70 9.61 -3.97
CA SER A 54 -17.31 10.94 -4.05
C SER A 54 -16.72 11.69 -5.23
N ALA A 55 -17.39 12.77 -5.67
CA ALA A 55 -17.01 13.50 -6.89
C ALA A 55 -15.55 14.01 -6.90
N ASP A 56 -15.04 14.41 -5.74
CA ASP A 56 -13.67 14.92 -5.55
C ASP A 56 -12.85 14.11 -4.53
N GLY A 57 -13.42 13.02 -4.02
CA GLY A 57 -12.75 12.14 -3.06
C GLY A 57 -12.61 12.71 -1.65
N THR A 58 -13.18 13.89 -1.37
CA THR A 58 -12.99 14.57 -0.07
C THR A 58 -14.10 14.28 0.95
N ARG A 59 -15.20 13.66 0.52
CA ARG A 59 -16.35 13.37 1.38
C ARG A 59 -15.98 12.32 2.43
N ILE A 60 -16.47 12.52 3.65
CA ILE A 60 -16.27 11.58 4.77
C ILE A 60 -17.24 10.39 4.63
N PRO A 61 -16.77 9.14 4.78
CA PRO A 61 -17.60 7.94 4.85
C PRO A 61 -18.73 8.06 5.89
N GLY A 62 -19.92 7.57 5.54
CA GLY A 62 -21.10 7.67 6.41
C GLY A 62 -21.65 9.10 6.59
N ASN A 63 -21.08 10.10 5.92
CA ASN A 63 -21.45 11.51 6.05
C ASN A 63 -21.38 12.03 7.49
N LEU A 64 -20.41 11.53 8.26
CA LEU A 64 -20.14 11.96 9.62
C LEU A 64 -19.58 13.38 9.64
N GLU A 65 -19.89 14.14 10.70
CA GLU A 65 -19.27 15.43 10.95
C GLU A 65 -17.77 15.23 11.25
N PRO A 66 -16.85 16.06 10.69
CA PRO A 66 -15.41 15.89 10.87
C PRO A 66 -14.98 15.78 12.33
N ALA A 67 -15.66 16.48 13.25
CA ALA A 67 -15.37 16.43 14.68
C ALA A 67 -15.57 15.03 15.30
N ASN A 68 -16.47 14.22 14.75
CA ASN A 68 -16.83 12.89 15.24
C ASN A 68 -16.03 11.75 14.56
N VAL A 69 -15.17 12.07 13.58
CA VAL A 69 -14.36 11.09 12.85
C VAL A 69 -13.02 10.87 13.55
N PRO A 70 -12.54 9.64 13.79
CA PRO A 70 -11.17 9.46 14.27
C PRO A 70 -10.16 9.94 13.23
N GLN A 71 -9.10 10.61 13.67
CA GLN A 71 -7.95 10.78 12.81
C GLN A 71 -7.16 9.48 12.77
N MET A 72 -7.27 8.77 11.66
CA MET A 72 -6.46 7.58 11.39
C MET A 72 -5.09 7.99 10.86
N ILE A 73 -4.04 7.33 11.34
CA ILE A 73 -2.67 7.45 10.84
C ILE A 73 -2.19 6.06 10.45
N THR A 74 -1.76 5.87 9.20
CA THR A 74 -1.18 4.63 8.73
C THR A 74 0.34 4.77 8.64
N LEU A 75 1.07 3.96 9.41
CA LEU A 75 2.53 3.84 9.32
C LEU A 75 2.85 2.69 8.36
N ALA A 76 3.45 3.00 7.21
CA ALA A 76 3.78 2.00 6.20
C ALA A 76 5.29 1.89 5.98
N PHE A 77 5.80 0.67 5.88
CA PHE A 77 7.21 0.39 5.59
C PHE A 77 7.34 -0.45 4.33
N ASN A 78 8.15 0.03 3.38
CA ASN A 78 8.40 -0.65 2.12
C ASN A 78 9.77 -1.36 2.14
N GLY A 79 9.83 -2.53 1.50
CA GLY A 79 11.07 -3.25 1.20
C GLY A 79 11.25 -4.52 2.01
N ALA A 80 12.49 -5.02 2.06
CA ALA A 80 12.81 -6.27 2.72
C ALA A 80 12.80 -6.12 4.25
N VAL A 81 12.22 -7.08 4.97
CA VAL A 81 12.28 -7.15 6.43
C VAL A 81 13.42 -8.06 6.84
N ASN A 82 14.44 -7.54 7.51
CA ASN A 82 15.64 -8.30 7.86
C ASN A 82 16.36 -7.71 9.10
N ILE A 83 17.54 -8.23 9.42
CA ILE A 83 18.30 -7.81 10.60
C ILE A 83 18.68 -6.32 10.59
N ASP A 84 18.65 -5.66 9.43
CA ASP A 84 18.99 -4.25 9.29
C ASP A 84 17.86 -3.33 9.77
N ASN A 85 16.62 -3.82 9.93
CA ASN A 85 15.48 -2.99 10.30
C ASN A 85 14.56 -3.55 11.39
N ILE A 86 14.71 -4.81 11.80
CA ILE A 86 13.90 -5.38 12.89
C ILE A 86 14.05 -4.58 14.20
N ASP A 87 15.26 -4.12 14.53
CA ASP A 87 15.53 -3.29 15.71
C ASP A 87 14.75 -1.96 15.70
N LEU A 88 14.67 -1.32 14.53
CA LEU A 88 13.87 -0.12 14.32
C LEU A 88 12.38 -0.40 14.57
N TYR A 89 11.86 -1.50 14.02
CA TYR A 89 10.45 -1.87 14.19
C TYR A 89 10.12 -2.21 15.65
N GLU A 90 11.01 -2.88 16.36
CA GLU A 90 10.85 -3.16 17.80
C GLU A 90 10.84 -1.87 18.63
N GLU A 91 11.68 -0.88 18.28
CA GLU A 91 11.72 0.40 18.97
C GLU A 91 10.45 1.22 18.74
N ILE A 92 9.91 1.23 17.51
CA ILE A 92 8.67 1.94 17.16
C ILE A 92 7.44 1.22 17.74
N PHE A 93 7.37 -0.10 17.60
CA PHE A 93 6.22 -0.92 17.99
C PHE A 93 6.48 -1.72 19.28
N ASN A 94 7.06 -1.10 20.30
CA ASN A 94 7.53 -1.75 21.54
C ASN A 94 6.46 -2.45 22.41
N GLY A 95 5.19 -2.46 22.00
CA GLY A 95 4.08 -3.07 22.74
C GLY A 95 3.52 -2.23 23.90
N ALA A 96 4.18 -1.13 24.28
CA ALA A 96 3.70 -0.20 25.30
C ALA A 96 2.87 0.95 24.72
N ARG A 97 3.04 1.26 23.43
CA ARG A 97 2.28 2.29 22.72
C ARG A 97 0.90 1.77 22.33
N VAL A 98 -0.14 2.33 22.91
CA VAL A 98 -1.54 1.89 22.73
C VAL A 98 -2.42 3.02 22.22
N ASN A 99 -3.33 2.69 21.31
CA ASN A 99 -4.41 3.55 20.84
C ASN A 99 -5.46 3.78 21.95
N PRO A 100 -6.38 4.75 21.80
CA PRO A 100 -7.41 5.05 22.81
C PRO A 100 -8.36 3.89 23.14
N ASN A 101 -8.46 2.87 22.29
CA ASN A 101 -9.21 1.64 22.56
C ASN A 101 -8.44 0.62 23.45
N GLY A 102 -7.20 0.92 23.84
CA GLY A 102 -6.33 0.06 24.65
C GLY A 102 -5.52 -0.97 23.84
N CYS A 103 -5.66 -1.00 22.51
CA CYS A 103 -4.89 -1.90 21.65
C CYS A 103 -3.57 -1.28 21.24
N GLN A 104 -2.54 -2.11 21.07
CA GLN A 104 -1.24 -1.67 20.60
C GLN A 104 -1.35 -1.02 19.23
N ILE A 105 -0.54 0.01 18.97
CA ILE A 105 -0.48 0.66 17.66
C ILE A 105 -0.05 -0.34 16.58
N ARG A 106 -0.62 -0.20 15.38
CA ARG A 106 -0.35 -1.07 14.24
C ARG A 106 0.29 -0.31 13.08
N GLY A 107 0.89 -1.08 12.18
CA GLY A 107 1.55 -0.60 10.98
C GLY A 107 1.41 -1.64 9.88
N THR A 108 1.68 -1.23 8.64
CA THR A 108 1.58 -2.06 7.44
C THR A 108 2.94 -2.20 6.79
N PHE A 109 3.32 -3.44 6.46
CA PHE A 109 4.61 -3.76 5.85
C PHE A 109 4.38 -4.25 4.42
N PHE A 110 4.81 -3.48 3.44
CA PHE A 110 4.83 -3.87 2.04
C PHE A 110 6.16 -4.57 1.76
N VAL A 111 6.12 -5.91 1.81
CA VAL A 111 7.31 -6.77 1.84
C VAL A 111 7.74 -7.19 0.44
N SER A 112 9.00 -6.89 0.09
CA SER A 112 9.65 -7.42 -1.12
C SER A 112 10.37 -8.73 -0.82
N HIS A 113 10.47 -9.64 -1.79
CA HIS A 113 11.04 -10.97 -1.53
C HIS A 113 12.55 -10.97 -1.24
N LYS A 114 13.35 -10.33 -2.10
CA LYS A 114 14.83 -10.44 -2.03
C LYS A 114 15.36 -9.95 -0.68
N TYR A 115 16.20 -10.76 -0.03
CA TYR A 115 16.80 -10.51 1.29
C TYR A 115 15.86 -10.45 2.50
N THR A 116 14.57 -10.81 2.34
CA THR A 116 13.63 -10.86 3.47
C THR A 116 13.84 -12.08 4.36
N ASN A 117 13.77 -11.84 5.67
CA ASN A 117 13.67 -12.85 6.70
C ASN A 117 12.20 -13.13 7.03
N TYR A 118 11.67 -14.25 6.54
CA TYR A 118 10.28 -14.63 6.71
C TYR A 118 9.90 -15.03 8.14
N SER A 119 10.86 -15.40 8.99
CA SER A 119 10.58 -15.59 10.43
C SER A 119 10.28 -14.26 11.13
N ALA A 120 10.89 -13.16 10.68
CA ALA A 120 10.60 -11.82 11.18
C ALA A 120 9.25 -11.30 10.65
N VAL A 121 8.95 -11.56 9.36
CA VAL A 121 7.63 -11.26 8.78
C VAL A 121 6.52 -12.01 9.53
N GLN A 122 6.73 -13.29 9.86
CA GLN A 122 5.82 -14.09 10.66
C GLN A 122 5.59 -13.47 12.05
N ASP A 123 6.65 -12.99 12.72
CA ASP A 123 6.49 -12.36 14.04
C ASP A 123 5.76 -11.01 13.97
N LEU A 124 6.02 -10.19 12.94
CA LEU A 124 5.27 -8.95 12.70
C LEU A 124 3.78 -9.23 12.51
N HIS A 125 3.41 -10.21 11.69
CA HIS A 125 2.02 -10.62 11.48
C HIS A 125 1.38 -11.18 12.76
N ARG A 126 2.12 -12.03 13.50
CA ARG A 126 1.67 -12.57 14.79
C ARG A 126 1.33 -11.46 15.77
N ARG A 127 2.14 -10.39 15.79
CA ARG A 127 1.94 -9.20 16.63
C ARG A 127 0.82 -8.28 16.14
N GLY A 128 0.14 -8.61 15.03
CA GLY A 128 -1.02 -7.89 14.53
C GLY A 128 -0.70 -6.78 13.53
N HIS A 129 0.56 -6.65 13.10
CA HIS A 129 0.88 -5.80 11.96
C HIS A 129 0.34 -6.41 10.67
N GLU A 130 -0.03 -5.56 9.72
CA GLU A 130 -0.48 -6.01 8.41
C GLU A 130 0.73 -6.30 7.52
N ILE A 131 0.68 -7.41 6.79
CA ILE A 131 1.66 -7.79 5.78
C ILE A 131 1.01 -7.73 4.41
N ALA A 132 1.61 -6.96 3.51
CA ALA A 132 1.18 -6.72 2.14
C ALA A 132 2.33 -7.02 1.17
N VAL A 133 2.03 -7.18 -0.12
CA VAL A 133 3.02 -7.53 -1.14
C VAL A 133 3.67 -6.30 -1.76
N PHE A 134 4.99 -6.38 -1.99
CA PHE A 134 5.79 -5.36 -2.67
C PHE A 134 6.70 -6.00 -3.74
N SER A 135 6.11 -6.89 -4.53
CA SER A 135 6.74 -7.70 -5.59
C SER A 135 7.80 -8.72 -5.14
N ILE A 136 8.17 -9.63 -6.04
CA ILE A 136 9.29 -10.56 -5.84
C ILE A 136 10.59 -9.86 -6.19
N THR A 137 10.68 -9.32 -7.41
CA THR A 137 11.97 -8.92 -7.98
C THR A 137 12.41 -7.52 -7.55
N HIS A 138 11.44 -6.63 -7.31
CA HIS A 138 11.67 -5.20 -7.21
C HIS A 138 12.59 -4.68 -8.35
N LYS A 139 12.37 -5.15 -9.59
CA LYS A 139 13.09 -4.73 -10.80
C LYS A 139 13.23 -3.20 -10.87
N GLU A 140 14.45 -2.75 -11.12
CA GLU A 140 14.82 -1.33 -11.10
C GLU A 140 14.22 -0.52 -12.25
N ASP A 141 13.93 -1.16 -13.39
CA ASP A 141 13.37 -0.49 -14.55
C ASP A 141 11.92 -0.06 -14.29
N PRO A 142 11.61 1.25 -14.22
CA PRO A 142 10.26 1.72 -13.96
C PRO A 142 9.26 1.38 -15.10
N ASN A 143 9.76 1.15 -16.32
CA ASN A 143 8.93 0.77 -17.46
C ASN A 143 8.45 -0.68 -17.35
N TYR A 144 9.21 -1.56 -16.68
CA TYR A 144 8.78 -2.94 -16.42
C TYR A 144 7.42 -2.98 -15.70
N TRP A 145 7.21 -2.06 -14.77
CA TRP A 145 5.96 -1.95 -14.01
C TRP A 145 4.87 -1.24 -14.81
N SER A 146 5.21 -0.08 -15.41
CA SER A 146 4.23 0.74 -16.13
C SER A 146 3.72 0.04 -17.40
N GLN A 147 4.53 -0.81 -18.03
CA GLN A 147 4.16 -1.57 -19.24
C GLN A 147 4.01 -3.07 -18.94
N GLY A 148 3.95 -3.44 -17.66
CA GLY A 148 3.85 -4.83 -17.23
C GLY A 148 2.57 -5.48 -17.76
N SER A 149 2.71 -6.70 -18.31
CA SER A 149 1.57 -7.51 -18.73
C SER A 149 0.79 -8.05 -17.52
N TYR A 150 -0.40 -8.59 -17.75
CA TYR A 150 -1.16 -9.29 -16.70
C TYR A 150 -0.31 -10.38 -16.03
N ASP A 151 0.42 -11.16 -16.83
CA ASP A 151 1.25 -12.26 -16.33
C ASP A 151 2.46 -11.76 -15.52
N ASP A 152 3.04 -10.61 -15.89
CA ASP A 152 4.10 -9.97 -15.09
C ASP A 152 3.58 -9.58 -13.70
N TRP A 153 2.43 -8.89 -13.65
CA TRP A 153 1.79 -8.51 -12.39
C TRP A 153 1.38 -9.72 -11.55
N LEU A 154 0.88 -10.78 -12.20
CA LEU A 154 0.50 -12.03 -11.55
C LEU A 154 1.73 -12.68 -10.90
N ALA A 155 2.81 -12.85 -11.65
CA ALA A 155 4.01 -13.51 -11.17
C ALA A 155 4.69 -12.70 -10.05
N GLU A 156 4.70 -11.37 -10.16
CA GLU A 156 5.30 -10.49 -9.15
C GLU A 156 4.47 -10.40 -7.86
N MET A 157 3.15 -10.20 -7.96
CA MET A 157 2.33 -9.90 -6.79
C MET A 157 1.70 -11.15 -6.16
N ALA A 158 1.03 -11.99 -6.96
CA ALA A 158 0.46 -13.23 -6.45
C ALA A 158 1.55 -14.24 -6.10
N GLY A 159 2.65 -14.27 -6.86
CA GLY A 159 3.85 -15.04 -6.50
C GLY A 159 4.46 -14.57 -5.17
N ALA A 160 4.59 -13.26 -4.95
CA ALA A 160 5.05 -12.74 -3.66
C ALA A 160 4.13 -13.12 -2.50
N ARG A 161 2.80 -13.05 -2.70
CA ARG A 161 1.82 -13.53 -1.69
C ARG A 161 2.09 -14.99 -1.34
N LEU A 162 2.20 -15.86 -2.34
CA LEU A 162 2.47 -17.30 -2.13
C LEU A 162 3.78 -17.55 -1.37
N ILE A 163 4.85 -16.81 -1.70
CA ILE A 163 6.12 -16.89 -0.96
C ILE A 163 5.91 -16.49 0.50
N ILE A 164 5.21 -15.38 0.78
CA ILE A 164 4.98 -14.93 2.15
C ILE A 164 4.13 -15.96 2.92
N GLU A 165 2.99 -16.39 2.37
CA GLU A 165 2.10 -17.38 2.99
C GLU A 165 2.87 -18.65 3.37
N ARG A 166 3.70 -19.15 2.44
CA ARG A 166 4.47 -20.37 2.64
C ARG A 166 5.59 -20.22 3.65
N PHE A 167 6.46 -19.22 3.51
CA PHE A 167 7.68 -19.10 4.31
C PHE A 167 7.47 -18.34 5.63
N ALA A 168 6.42 -17.54 5.76
CA ALA A 168 5.99 -16.97 7.05
C ALA A 168 4.87 -17.79 7.72
N ASN A 169 4.38 -18.87 7.07
CA ASN A 169 3.29 -19.73 7.56
C ASN A 169 2.04 -18.93 7.97
N ILE A 170 1.60 -18.05 7.07
CA ILE A 170 0.40 -17.22 7.23
C ILE A 170 -0.70 -17.88 6.40
N THR A 171 -1.78 -18.34 7.06
CA THR A 171 -2.81 -19.19 6.45
C THR A 171 -4.23 -18.64 6.61
N ASP A 172 -4.38 -17.45 7.21
CA ASP A 172 -5.65 -16.79 7.45
C ASP A 172 -6.14 -15.94 6.27
N GLY A 173 -5.42 -15.98 5.13
CA GLY A 173 -5.75 -15.22 3.93
C GLY A 173 -5.61 -13.71 4.11
N SER A 174 -4.85 -13.23 5.11
CA SER A 174 -4.76 -11.80 5.43
C SER A 174 -3.79 -11.01 4.53
N ILE A 175 -3.16 -11.64 3.53
CA ILE A 175 -2.20 -10.97 2.63
C ILE A 175 -2.96 -10.45 1.42
N ILE A 176 -3.55 -9.27 1.58
CA ILE A 176 -4.58 -8.73 0.68
C ILE A 176 -4.23 -7.36 0.08
N GLY A 177 -3.15 -6.73 0.55
CA GLY A 177 -2.69 -5.43 0.07
C GLY A 177 -1.57 -5.54 -0.96
N VAL A 178 -1.58 -4.65 -1.94
CA VAL A 178 -0.52 -4.49 -2.96
C VAL A 178 0.06 -3.08 -2.89
N ARG A 179 1.37 -2.97 -3.12
CA ARG A 179 2.01 -1.72 -3.52
C ARG A 179 2.99 -1.99 -4.66
N ALA A 180 2.95 -1.16 -5.69
CA ALA A 180 3.82 -1.24 -6.84
C ALA A 180 5.20 -0.63 -6.53
N PRO A 181 6.31 -1.31 -6.88
CA PRO A 181 7.64 -0.73 -6.79
C PRO A 181 7.74 0.61 -7.51
N TYR A 182 8.46 1.55 -6.89
CA TYR A 182 8.60 2.94 -7.37
C TYR A 182 7.27 3.68 -7.59
N LEU A 183 6.15 3.17 -7.05
CA LEU A 183 4.79 3.64 -7.28
C LEU A 183 4.42 3.72 -8.78
N ARG A 184 4.97 2.80 -9.58
CA ARG A 184 4.68 2.69 -11.00
C ARG A 184 3.43 1.83 -11.21
N VAL A 185 2.30 2.51 -11.39
CA VAL A 185 1.00 1.89 -11.59
C VAL A 185 0.94 1.24 -12.98
N GLY A 186 0.38 0.03 -13.04
CA GLY A 186 0.30 -0.80 -14.24
C GLY A 186 -0.98 -0.65 -15.06
N GLY A 187 -1.62 0.51 -15.04
CA GLY A 187 -2.87 0.76 -15.76
C GLY A 187 -3.95 -0.26 -15.36
N ASN A 188 -4.82 -0.63 -16.29
CA ASN A 188 -5.85 -1.64 -16.01
C ASN A 188 -5.26 -3.03 -15.68
N LYS A 189 -4.09 -3.39 -16.21
CA LYS A 189 -3.52 -4.75 -16.06
C LYS A 189 -3.19 -5.09 -14.62
N GLN A 190 -2.69 -4.13 -13.85
CA GLN A 190 -2.47 -4.30 -12.41
C GLN A 190 -3.78 -4.63 -11.69
N PHE A 191 -4.84 -3.86 -11.94
CA PHE A 191 -6.10 -3.99 -11.21
C PHE A 191 -6.97 -5.16 -11.70
N GLU A 192 -6.87 -5.54 -12.97
CA GLU A 192 -7.42 -6.79 -13.52
C GLU A 192 -6.82 -7.99 -12.76
N MET A 193 -5.48 -8.04 -12.66
CA MET A 193 -4.78 -9.07 -11.88
C MET A 193 -5.22 -9.06 -10.42
N MET A 194 -5.31 -7.89 -9.80
CA MET A 194 -5.72 -7.80 -8.40
C MET A 194 -7.13 -8.34 -8.16
N ALA A 195 -8.08 -7.99 -9.03
CA ALA A 195 -9.45 -8.48 -8.95
C ALA A 195 -9.50 -10.02 -9.10
N ASP A 196 -8.85 -10.57 -10.12
CA ASP A 196 -8.83 -12.02 -10.39
C ASP A 196 -8.11 -12.80 -9.28
N GLN A 197 -7.10 -12.19 -8.65
CA GLN A 197 -6.34 -12.77 -7.55
C GLN A 197 -6.90 -12.44 -6.16
N LEU A 198 -8.05 -11.77 -6.08
CA LEU A 198 -8.75 -11.43 -4.83
C LEU A 198 -7.89 -10.58 -3.86
N PHE A 199 -7.04 -9.69 -4.40
CA PHE A 199 -6.45 -8.63 -3.59
C PHE A 199 -7.52 -7.58 -3.28
N VAL A 200 -7.53 -7.10 -2.03
CA VAL A 200 -8.59 -6.20 -1.55
C VAL A 200 -8.26 -4.74 -1.87
N TYR A 201 -6.99 -4.35 -1.75
CA TYR A 201 -6.59 -2.96 -1.95
C TYR A 201 -5.22 -2.78 -2.58
N ASP A 202 -5.08 -1.71 -3.35
CA ASP A 202 -3.82 -1.16 -3.81
C ASP A 202 -3.48 0.07 -2.96
N SER A 203 -2.19 0.36 -2.81
CA SER A 203 -1.71 1.62 -2.24
C SER A 203 -0.52 2.11 -3.05
N SER A 204 -0.75 2.33 -4.34
CA SER A 204 0.27 2.79 -5.28
C SER A 204 -0.09 4.11 -5.95
N ILE A 205 -1.38 4.44 -6.04
CA ILE A 205 -1.83 5.65 -6.73
C ILE A 205 -1.59 6.86 -5.83
N THR A 206 -0.95 7.89 -6.39
CA THR A 206 -0.67 9.14 -5.68
C THR A 206 -1.70 10.22 -6.03
N ALA A 207 -2.15 10.94 -5.01
CA ALA A 207 -2.97 12.15 -5.19
C ALA A 207 -2.09 13.38 -4.96
N SER A 208 -2.09 14.29 -5.94
CA SER A 208 -1.35 15.55 -5.84
C SER A 208 -1.77 16.36 -4.62
N LEU A 209 -0.82 17.14 -4.09
CA LEU A 209 -1.05 17.97 -2.92
C LEU A 209 -2.27 18.89 -3.09
N GLY A 210 -3.30 18.62 -2.29
CA GLY A 210 -4.52 19.41 -2.17
C GLY A 210 -4.69 20.02 -0.78
N ARG A 211 -5.52 21.06 -0.68
CA ARG A 211 -5.87 21.67 0.62
C ARG A 211 -6.61 20.68 1.52
N VAL A 212 -7.54 19.92 0.92
CA VAL A 212 -8.31 18.87 1.58
C VAL A 212 -7.79 17.54 1.02
N PRO A 213 -7.24 16.64 1.87
CA PRO A 213 -6.77 15.35 1.41
C PRO A 213 -7.92 14.43 0.99
N ILE A 214 -7.61 13.44 0.17
CA ILE A 214 -8.56 12.49 -0.40
C ILE A 214 -8.70 11.26 0.51
N TRP A 215 -9.94 10.83 0.76
CA TRP A 215 -10.25 9.57 1.43
C TRP A 215 -10.01 8.38 0.49
N PRO A 216 -9.64 7.18 1.01
CA PRO A 216 -9.63 5.97 0.20
C PRO A 216 -10.95 5.76 -0.52
N TYR A 217 -10.92 5.18 -1.72
CA TYR A 217 -12.07 5.00 -2.58
C TYR A 217 -11.99 3.67 -3.33
N THR A 218 -13.11 3.17 -3.84
CA THR A 218 -13.13 1.97 -4.69
C THR A 218 -13.04 2.32 -6.16
N LEU A 219 -12.40 1.47 -6.96
CA LEU A 219 -12.19 1.65 -8.39
C LEU A 219 -13.36 1.17 -9.27
N TYR A 220 -14.55 0.97 -8.70
CA TYR A 220 -15.77 0.75 -9.51
C TYR A 220 -16.11 1.95 -10.39
N PHE A 221 -15.77 3.15 -9.91
CA PHE A 221 -15.98 4.42 -10.58
C PHE A 221 -14.64 5.09 -10.88
N ARG A 222 -14.69 6.11 -11.72
CA ARG A 222 -13.53 6.91 -12.09
C ARG A 222 -12.87 7.52 -10.84
N MET A 223 -11.54 7.54 -10.86
CA MET A 223 -10.73 8.15 -9.81
C MET A 223 -11.11 9.62 -9.59
N PRO A 224 -11.21 10.09 -8.33
CA PRO A 224 -11.62 11.45 -7.99
C PRO A 224 -10.52 12.50 -8.17
N HIS A 225 -9.37 12.12 -8.73
CA HIS A 225 -8.24 13.00 -8.95
C HIS A 225 -7.47 12.60 -10.21
N ARG A 226 -6.58 13.50 -10.65
CA ARG A 226 -5.73 13.24 -11.82
C ARG A 226 -4.68 12.19 -11.50
N CYS A 227 -4.35 11.40 -12.51
CA CYS A 227 -3.21 10.49 -12.48
C CYS A 227 -1.89 11.26 -12.63
N ASN A 228 -1.41 11.86 -11.54
CA ASN A 228 -0.12 12.57 -11.50
C ASN A 228 0.93 11.68 -10.82
N GLY A 229 2.19 11.76 -11.23
CA GLY A 229 3.30 11.03 -10.56
C GLY A 229 3.44 9.54 -10.91
N ASN A 230 2.37 8.87 -11.35
CA ASN A 230 2.34 7.43 -11.65
C ASN A 230 2.60 7.07 -13.13
N ALA A 231 3.55 7.75 -13.80
CA ALA A 231 3.77 7.63 -15.25
C ALA A 231 2.56 7.96 -16.14
N HIS A 232 1.51 8.56 -15.57
CA HIS A 232 0.21 8.76 -16.20
C HIS A 232 -0.53 7.47 -16.62
N ASN A 233 -0.14 6.32 -16.05
CA ASN A 233 -0.70 5.00 -16.40
C ASN A 233 -1.61 4.46 -15.29
N CYS A 234 -2.61 5.25 -14.89
CA CYS A 234 -3.61 4.82 -13.91
C CYS A 234 -4.74 4.01 -14.56
N PRO A 235 -5.52 3.23 -13.80
CA PRO A 235 -6.64 2.46 -14.36
C PRO A 235 -7.72 3.38 -14.93
N SER A 236 -8.15 3.10 -16.16
CA SER A 236 -9.26 3.80 -16.80
C SER A 236 -10.60 3.10 -16.56
N ARG A 237 -10.61 1.78 -16.34
CA ARG A 237 -11.81 0.94 -16.25
C ARG A 237 -12.23 0.65 -14.81
N SER A 238 -13.43 0.08 -14.66
CA SER A 238 -13.98 -0.32 -13.37
C SER A 238 -13.33 -1.59 -12.85
N HIS A 239 -12.81 -1.55 -11.61
CA HIS A 239 -12.20 -2.69 -10.93
C HIS A 239 -12.73 -2.82 -9.49
N PRO A 240 -13.05 -4.03 -9.01
CA PRO A 240 -13.56 -4.27 -7.64
C PRO A 240 -12.43 -4.24 -6.59
N VAL A 241 -11.64 -3.16 -6.58
CA VAL A 241 -10.46 -2.99 -5.73
C VAL A 241 -10.54 -1.66 -4.99
N TRP A 242 -10.14 -1.64 -3.72
CA TRP A 242 -9.96 -0.42 -2.95
C TRP A 242 -8.63 0.26 -3.30
N GLU A 243 -8.64 1.57 -3.46
CA GLU A 243 -7.44 2.38 -3.54
C GLU A 243 -7.22 3.08 -2.20
N MET A 244 -6.19 2.62 -1.47
CA MET A 244 -5.62 3.32 -0.32
C MET A 244 -4.68 4.42 -0.81
N VAL A 245 -5.30 5.46 -1.37
CA VAL A 245 -4.65 6.57 -2.06
C VAL A 245 -3.55 7.23 -1.22
N MET A 246 -2.41 7.45 -1.85
CA MET A 246 -1.27 8.13 -1.24
C MET A 246 -1.36 9.64 -1.47
N ASN A 247 -1.93 10.35 -0.49
CA ASN A 247 -1.94 11.80 -0.50
C ASN A 247 -0.51 12.35 -0.36
N GLU A 248 -0.10 13.22 -1.28
CA GLU A 248 1.18 13.93 -1.15
C GLU A 248 1.24 14.76 0.15
N LEU A 249 2.37 14.66 0.83
CA LEU A 249 2.71 15.47 1.99
C LEU A 249 3.18 16.85 1.54
N ASP A 250 2.74 17.87 2.26
CA ASP A 250 3.24 19.24 2.09
C ASP A 250 4.57 19.37 2.80
N ARG A 251 5.62 19.64 2.02
CA ARG A 251 7.01 19.72 2.49
C ARG A 251 7.50 21.14 2.74
N ARG A 252 6.63 22.15 2.64
CA ARG A 252 6.99 23.54 2.94
C ARG A 252 7.29 23.70 4.43
N ASP A 253 8.29 24.52 4.76
CA ASP A 253 8.65 24.82 6.14
C ASP A 253 7.68 25.86 6.72
N ASP A 254 7.29 26.86 5.91
CA ASP A 254 6.20 27.79 6.19
C ASP A 254 5.19 27.82 5.02
N PRO A 255 4.09 27.08 5.09
CA PRO A 255 3.06 27.04 4.05
C PRO A 255 2.40 28.38 3.71
N THR A 256 2.53 29.38 4.59
CA THR A 256 1.94 30.72 4.44
C THR A 256 2.86 31.69 3.71
N PHE A 257 4.17 31.43 3.71
CA PHE A 257 5.18 32.31 3.11
C PHE A 257 5.94 31.63 1.96
N ASP A 258 6.17 30.33 2.05
CA ASP A 258 6.91 29.58 1.04
C ASP A 258 6.15 29.49 -0.28
N GLU A 259 6.91 29.54 -1.38
CA GLU A 259 6.41 29.31 -2.72
C GLU A 259 5.73 27.94 -2.83
N SER A 260 4.81 27.80 -3.80
CA SER A 260 4.14 26.53 -4.06
C SER A 260 5.16 25.48 -4.49
N LEU A 261 5.44 24.52 -3.61
CA LEU A 261 6.28 23.36 -3.90
C LEU A 261 5.41 22.14 -4.22
N PRO A 262 5.86 21.25 -5.13
CA PRO A 262 5.24 19.93 -5.27
C PRO A 262 5.38 19.18 -3.96
N GLY A 263 4.35 18.41 -3.61
CA GLY A 263 4.38 17.57 -2.43
C GLY A 263 5.29 16.34 -2.60
N CYS A 264 5.28 15.46 -1.61
CA CYS A 264 6.04 14.21 -1.62
C CYS A 264 5.16 13.05 -1.14
N HIS A 265 5.18 11.92 -1.84
CA HIS A 265 4.32 10.76 -1.57
C HIS A 265 4.96 9.75 -0.60
N MET A 266 6.29 9.64 -0.62
CA MET A 266 7.09 8.97 0.42
C MET A 266 7.76 10.01 1.31
N VAL A 267 7.89 9.76 2.61
CA VAL A 267 8.57 10.70 3.51
C VAL A 267 10.04 10.90 3.10
N ASP A 268 10.71 9.83 2.67
CA ASP A 268 12.09 9.88 2.19
C ASP A 268 12.25 10.59 0.84
N SER A 269 11.17 10.78 0.08
CA SER A 269 11.17 11.57 -1.16
C SER A 269 11.09 13.09 -0.92
N CYS A 270 10.80 13.52 0.32
CA CYS A 270 10.78 14.92 0.71
C CYS A 270 12.22 15.48 0.87
N SER A 271 12.88 15.76 -0.27
CA SER A 271 14.32 16.04 -0.34
C SER A 271 14.84 17.21 0.49
N ASN A 272 13.98 18.17 0.85
CA ASN A 272 14.34 19.32 1.68
C ASN A 272 14.41 18.98 3.19
N ILE A 273 13.94 17.80 3.60
CA ILE A 273 13.95 17.35 4.99
C ILE A 273 15.32 16.74 5.31
N GLN A 274 16.17 17.52 5.98
CA GLN A 274 17.55 17.18 6.28
C GLN A 274 17.87 17.12 7.77
N THR A 275 17.01 17.65 8.64
CA THR A 275 17.20 17.64 10.10
C THR A 275 15.99 17.07 10.83
N GLY A 276 16.20 16.58 12.06
CA GLY A 276 15.10 16.12 12.92
C GLY A 276 14.02 17.18 13.10
N GLU A 277 14.41 18.45 13.26
CA GLU A 277 13.47 19.56 13.44
C GLU A 277 12.58 19.80 12.21
N GLN A 278 13.15 19.72 11.00
CA GLN A 278 12.36 19.79 9.76
C GLN A 278 11.39 18.62 9.65
N PHE A 279 11.84 17.42 9.99
CA PHE A 279 10.98 16.23 9.99
C PHE A 279 9.85 16.35 11.03
N ALA A 280 10.17 16.87 12.21
CA ALA A 280 9.21 17.15 13.27
C ALA A 280 8.12 18.12 12.81
N ARG A 281 8.49 19.19 12.10
CA ARG A 281 7.54 20.13 11.49
C ARG A 281 6.70 19.48 10.40
N LEU A 282 7.33 18.70 9.51
CA LEU A 282 6.64 17.98 8.44
C LEU A 282 5.50 17.13 9.03
N LEU A 283 5.80 16.30 10.04
CA LEU A 283 4.81 15.42 10.67
C LEU A 283 3.61 16.21 11.22
N ARG A 284 3.87 17.28 11.97
CA ARG A 284 2.83 18.07 12.67
C ARG A 284 2.01 18.93 11.71
N HIS A 285 2.65 19.54 10.71
CA HIS A 285 1.97 20.28 9.66
C HIS A 285 1.01 19.38 8.88
N ASN A 286 1.48 18.22 8.45
CA ASN A 286 0.68 17.26 7.69
C ASN A 286 -0.44 16.65 8.55
N PHE A 287 -0.18 16.38 9.84
CA PHE A 287 -1.23 16.01 10.79
C PHE A 287 -2.32 17.07 10.86
N HIS A 288 -1.98 18.34 11.06
CA HIS A 288 -2.97 19.42 11.14
C HIS A 288 -3.74 19.62 9.83
N ARG A 289 -3.12 19.41 8.66
CA ARG A 289 -3.82 19.48 7.37
C ARG A 289 -4.95 18.45 7.30
N HIS A 290 -4.70 17.21 7.71
CA HIS A 290 -5.72 16.16 7.73
C HIS A 290 -6.73 16.39 8.86
N PHE A 291 -6.23 16.63 10.08
CA PHE A 291 -7.03 16.71 11.30
C PHE A 291 -8.02 17.88 11.32
N ASN A 292 -7.62 19.04 10.80
CA ASN A 292 -8.44 20.25 10.80
C ASN A 292 -9.37 20.38 9.58
N THR A 293 -9.31 19.44 8.62
CA THR A 293 -10.16 19.45 7.42
C THR A 293 -11.19 18.32 7.48
N ASN A 294 -11.00 17.25 6.69
CA ASN A 294 -11.95 16.14 6.56
C ASN A 294 -11.51 14.87 7.29
N ARG A 295 -10.41 14.91 8.04
CA ARG A 295 -9.81 13.77 8.76
C ARG A 295 -9.54 12.54 7.90
N ALA A 296 -9.30 12.74 6.60
CA ALA A 296 -8.80 11.67 5.73
C ALA A 296 -7.56 11.01 6.37
N PRO A 297 -7.38 9.68 6.23
CA PRO A 297 -6.24 8.97 6.80
C PRO A 297 -4.91 9.64 6.42
N LEU A 298 -4.06 9.89 7.42
CA LEU A 298 -2.71 10.40 7.19
C LEU A 298 -1.77 9.21 6.94
N GLY A 299 -1.35 9.04 5.69
CA GLY A 299 -0.36 8.03 5.33
C GLY A 299 1.07 8.53 5.53
N LEU A 300 1.83 7.86 6.39
CA LEU A 300 3.27 8.07 6.56
C LEU A 300 4.02 6.85 6.04
N ASN A 301 4.52 6.97 4.82
CA ASN A 301 5.16 5.88 4.08
C ASN A 301 6.69 6.04 4.10
N PHE A 302 7.39 4.99 4.53
CA PHE A 302 8.84 5.02 4.77
C PHE A 302 9.57 3.87 4.10
N HIS A 303 10.81 4.15 3.69
CA HIS A 303 11.86 3.13 3.66
C HIS A 303 12.57 3.09 5.03
N ALA A 304 12.70 1.89 5.62
CA ALA A 304 13.34 1.74 6.94
C ALA A 304 14.79 2.25 6.98
N SER A 305 15.51 2.13 5.86
CA SER A 305 16.87 2.66 5.70
C SER A 305 16.95 4.17 5.92
N TRP A 306 15.94 4.94 5.48
CA TRP A 306 15.90 6.39 5.67
C TRP A 306 15.73 6.77 7.15
N LEU A 307 14.79 6.13 7.86
CA LEU A 307 14.61 6.36 9.29
C LEU A 307 15.82 5.94 10.13
N LYS A 308 16.52 4.87 9.71
CA LYS A 308 17.74 4.40 10.38
C LYS A 308 18.97 5.24 10.03
N SER A 309 18.95 5.99 8.92
CA SER A 309 20.08 6.82 8.47
C SER A 309 20.48 7.89 9.49
N LYS A 310 19.50 8.43 10.24
CA LYS A 310 19.71 9.47 11.24
C LYS A 310 18.90 9.17 12.50
N LYS A 311 19.59 9.07 13.63
CA LYS A 311 18.96 8.82 14.95
C LYS A 311 17.86 9.84 15.27
N GLU A 312 18.08 11.11 14.91
CA GLU A 312 17.13 12.20 15.08
C GLU A 312 15.79 11.95 14.36
N PHE A 313 15.78 11.34 13.17
CA PHE A 313 14.53 11.07 12.45
C PHE A 313 13.67 10.05 13.20
N ARG A 314 14.30 8.97 13.66
CA ARG A 314 13.62 7.96 14.48
C ARG A 314 13.10 8.54 15.80
N GLU A 315 13.91 9.33 16.49
CA GLU A 315 13.50 9.98 17.75
C GLU A 315 12.31 10.92 17.53
N GLU A 316 12.30 11.71 16.45
CA GLU A 316 11.19 12.61 16.14
C GLU A 316 9.91 11.88 15.73
N LEU A 317 10.02 10.77 15.01
CA LEU A 317 8.86 9.90 14.73
C LEU A 317 8.27 9.34 16.04
N ILE A 318 9.11 8.84 16.95
CA ILE A 318 8.67 8.31 18.24
C ILE A 318 7.99 9.41 19.08
N LYS A 319 8.59 10.60 19.16
CA LYS A 319 7.99 11.76 19.86
C LYS A 319 6.63 12.12 19.27
N PHE A 320 6.53 12.15 17.94
CA PHE A 320 5.26 12.43 17.26
C PHE A 320 4.20 11.36 17.59
N ILE A 321 4.55 10.08 17.57
CA ILE A 321 3.63 9.00 17.95
C ILE A 321 3.14 9.20 19.39
N GLU A 322 4.04 9.46 20.34
CA GLU A 322 3.70 9.66 21.75
C GLU A 322 2.83 10.91 21.97
N GLU A 323 3.09 11.99 21.24
CA GLU A 323 2.26 13.20 21.22
C GLU A 323 0.85 12.92 20.70
N MET A 324 0.72 12.14 19.62
CA MET A 324 -0.58 11.78 19.05
C MET A 324 -1.36 10.81 19.94
N LEU A 325 -0.68 9.86 20.59
CA LEU A 325 -1.29 8.91 21.52
C LEU A 325 -1.79 9.54 22.82
N ALA A 326 -1.35 10.75 23.15
CA ALA A 326 -1.93 11.53 24.24
C ALA A 326 -3.34 12.05 23.93
N ARG A 327 -3.79 11.92 22.67
CA ARG A 327 -5.13 12.33 22.23
C ARG A 327 -6.07 11.13 22.15
N ASN A 328 -7.34 11.34 22.51
CA ASN A 328 -8.38 10.31 22.43
C ASN A 328 -9.01 10.17 21.03
N ASP A 329 -8.63 11.02 20.08
CA ASP A 329 -9.20 11.15 18.74
C ASP A 329 -8.26 10.71 17.62
N VAL A 330 -7.09 10.16 17.95
CA VAL A 330 -6.09 9.69 16.98
C VAL A 330 -5.84 8.19 17.16
N TYR A 331 -5.76 7.47 16.03
CA TYR A 331 -5.54 6.04 16.01
C TYR A 331 -4.47 5.67 14.96
N PHE A 332 -3.46 4.91 15.39
CA PHE A 332 -2.47 4.29 14.52
C PHE A 332 -2.93 2.90 14.12
N VAL A 333 -3.33 2.76 12.85
CA VAL A 333 -4.05 1.58 12.34
C VAL A 333 -3.38 1.05 11.07
N THR A 334 -3.72 -0.19 10.71
CA THR A 334 -3.32 -0.79 9.42
C THR A 334 -4.18 -0.23 8.27
N HIS A 335 -3.81 -0.52 7.02
CA HIS A 335 -4.60 -0.12 5.85
C HIS A 335 -5.93 -0.86 5.82
N LEU A 336 -5.93 -2.18 6.08
CA LEU A 336 -7.17 -2.94 6.26
C LEU A 336 -8.09 -2.33 7.32
N GLN A 337 -7.55 -1.91 8.46
CA GLN A 337 -8.34 -1.29 9.53
C GLN A 337 -8.99 0.03 9.11
N VAL A 338 -8.34 0.80 8.24
CA VAL A 338 -8.97 1.97 7.62
C VAL A 338 -10.14 1.54 6.73
N ILE A 339 -9.96 0.55 5.86
CA ILE A 339 -11.03 0.04 5.00
C ILE A 339 -12.20 -0.47 5.84
N GLN A 340 -11.95 -1.26 6.88
CA GLN A 340 -12.99 -1.74 7.81
C GLN A 340 -13.78 -0.60 8.45
N TRP A 341 -13.10 0.50 8.84
CA TRP A 341 -13.80 1.68 9.33
C TRP A 341 -14.63 2.37 8.24
N ILE A 342 -14.13 2.47 7.01
CA ILE A 342 -14.89 3.02 5.87
C ILE A 342 -16.14 2.17 5.59
N GLN A 343 -16.01 0.85 5.66
CA GLN A 343 -17.11 -0.10 5.45
C GLN A 343 -18.20 0.02 6.52
N ASN A 344 -17.83 0.36 7.76
CA ASN A 344 -18.76 0.59 8.85
C ASN A 344 -18.39 1.85 9.67
N PRO A 345 -18.66 3.06 9.13
CA PRO A 345 -18.23 4.32 9.73
C PRO A 345 -18.79 4.48 11.14
N THR A 346 -17.87 4.50 12.10
CA THR A 346 -18.21 4.56 13.52
C THR A 346 -17.67 5.85 14.12
N GLU A 347 -18.52 6.61 14.80
CA GLU A 347 -18.11 7.83 15.49
C GLU A 347 -17.09 7.53 16.60
N ILE A 348 -16.25 8.51 16.90
CA ILE A 348 -15.16 8.44 17.88
C ILE A 348 -15.55 7.81 19.22
N ASN A 349 -16.74 8.13 19.75
CA ASN A 349 -17.21 7.61 21.03
C ASN A 349 -17.49 6.10 21.01
N GLY A 350 -17.80 5.54 19.83
CA GLY A 350 -18.04 4.12 19.62
C GLY A 350 -16.78 3.31 19.31
N LEU A 351 -15.65 3.96 18.97
CA LEU A 351 -14.43 3.26 18.53
C LEU A 351 -13.74 2.45 19.62
N ARG A 352 -14.02 2.76 20.90
CA ARG A 352 -13.55 1.93 21.99
C ARG A 352 -14.08 0.50 21.89
N ASP A 353 -15.24 0.29 21.28
CA ASP A 353 -15.89 -1.01 21.13
C ASP A 353 -15.98 -1.50 19.67
N PHE A 354 -15.28 -0.83 18.75
CA PHE A 354 -15.20 -1.25 17.36
C PHE A 354 -14.42 -2.57 17.24
N GLY A 355 -15.13 -3.65 16.91
CA GLY A 355 -14.63 -5.03 16.97
C GLY A 355 -13.42 -5.28 16.07
N ASP A 356 -13.44 -4.74 14.85
CA ASP A 356 -12.39 -4.96 13.85
C ASP A 356 -11.04 -4.37 14.26
N TRP A 357 -11.03 -3.33 15.08
CA TRP A 357 -9.80 -2.73 15.63
C TRP A 357 -9.31 -3.39 16.92
N LYS A 358 -10.04 -4.39 17.42
CA LYS A 358 -9.64 -5.21 18.58
C LYS A 358 -9.02 -6.55 18.18
N ASP A 359 -9.00 -6.90 16.89
CA ASP A 359 -8.28 -8.09 16.48
C ASP A 359 -6.79 -7.97 16.84
N LYS A 360 -6.24 -9.05 17.41
CA LYS A 360 -4.88 -9.09 17.95
C LYS A 360 -4.55 -7.88 18.84
N CYS A 361 -5.47 -7.36 19.65
CA CYS A 361 -5.32 -6.10 20.42
C CYS A 361 -4.03 -6.00 21.28
N ASP A 362 -3.72 -7.05 22.06
CA ASP A 362 -2.54 -7.16 22.92
C ASP A 362 -1.96 -8.59 22.79
N VAL A 363 -1.16 -8.80 21.75
CA VAL A 363 -0.56 -10.11 21.47
C VAL A 363 0.63 -10.32 22.40
N LYS A 364 0.50 -11.31 23.29
CA LYS A 364 1.58 -11.83 24.13
C LYS A 364 1.98 -13.22 23.66
N GLY A 365 3.18 -13.64 24.05
CA GLY A 365 3.72 -14.96 23.70
C GLY A 365 5.00 -14.88 22.89
N GLN A 366 5.57 -16.05 22.63
CA GLN A 366 6.83 -16.20 21.92
C GLN A 366 6.63 -16.30 20.40
N PRO A 367 7.65 -15.98 19.60
CA PRO A 367 7.66 -16.27 18.16
C PRO A 367 7.45 -17.76 17.90
N TYR A 368 7.04 -18.11 16.67
CA TYR A 368 6.76 -19.49 16.27
C TYR A 368 7.98 -20.42 16.41
N CYS A 369 9.19 -19.90 16.15
CA CYS A 369 10.44 -20.61 16.42
C CYS A 369 11.47 -19.68 17.08
N SER A 370 12.30 -20.23 17.98
CA SER A 370 13.39 -19.46 18.63
C SER A 370 14.61 -19.25 17.73
N LEU A 371 14.88 -20.22 16.86
CA LEU A 371 16.00 -20.17 15.91
C LEU A 371 15.45 -20.53 14.52
N PRO A 372 15.35 -19.56 13.60
CA PRO A 372 14.91 -19.83 12.24
C PRO A 372 15.97 -20.60 11.47
N ASN A 373 15.53 -21.42 10.50
CA ASN A 373 16.41 -22.05 9.54
C ASN A 373 17.08 -20.98 8.67
N SER A 374 18.39 -21.10 8.45
CA SER A 374 19.17 -20.24 7.55
C SER A 374 19.46 -20.99 6.25
N CYS A 375 18.53 -20.98 5.32
CA CYS A 375 18.60 -21.74 4.07
C CYS A 375 19.50 -21.01 3.07
N ALA A 376 20.71 -21.52 2.80
CA ALA A 376 21.56 -21.01 1.73
C ALA A 376 21.13 -21.63 0.40
N LEU A 377 20.51 -20.82 -0.46
CA LEU A 377 19.81 -21.28 -1.65
C LEU A 377 20.34 -20.60 -2.91
N THR A 378 20.15 -21.26 -4.04
CA THR A 378 20.43 -20.73 -5.38
C THR A 378 19.23 -20.97 -6.28
N THR A 379 19.13 -20.22 -7.37
CA THR A 379 18.12 -20.44 -8.41
C THR A 379 18.73 -20.15 -9.78
N ARG A 380 18.19 -20.78 -10.82
CA ARG A 380 18.62 -20.54 -12.21
C ARG A 380 18.25 -19.13 -12.69
N GLU A 381 17.24 -18.53 -12.07
CA GLU A 381 16.74 -17.20 -12.42
C GLU A 381 17.68 -16.07 -11.94
N LEU A 382 18.55 -16.36 -10.95
CA LEU A 382 19.55 -15.45 -10.40
C LEU A 382 20.94 -16.12 -10.45
N PRO A 383 21.51 -16.30 -11.67
CA PRO A 383 22.75 -17.06 -11.85
C PRO A 383 23.92 -16.38 -11.12
N GLY A 384 24.64 -17.15 -10.31
CA GLY A 384 25.81 -16.68 -9.57
C GLY A 384 25.51 -16.09 -8.20
N GLU A 385 24.24 -15.91 -7.83
CA GLU A 385 23.86 -15.46 -6.49
C GLU A 385 23.58 -16.65 -5.55
N THR A 386 24.08 -16.57 -4.32
CA THR A 386 23.67 -17.45 -3.22
C THR A 386 22.98 -16.59 -2.17
N LEU A 387 21.69 -16.83 -1.98
CA LEU A 387 20.82 -16.02 -1.14
C LEU A 387 20.41 -16.82 0.09
N ARG A 388 20.45 -16.17 1.26
CA ARG A 388 19.98 -16.79 2.50
C ARG A 388 18.53 -16.44 2.73
N LEU A 389 17.68 -17.46 2.77
CA LEU A 389 16.28 -17.35 3.16
C LEU A 389 16.15 -17.81 4.61
N PHE A 390 15.63 -16.93 5.46
CA PHE A 390 15.37 -17.24 6.87
C PHE A 390 13.89 -17.53 7.08
N SER A 391 13.56 -18.71 7.61
CA SER A 391 12.18 -19.12 7.87
C SER A 391 12.13 -20.14 9.01
N CYS A 392 11.01 -20.23 9.73
CA CYS A 392 10.75 -21.33 10.66
C CYS A 392 10.31 -22.61 9.96
N MET A 393 10.01 -22.54 8.65
CA MET A 393 9.61 -23.67 7.83
C MET A 393 10.82 -24.41 7.27
N GLU A 394 10.60 -25.62 6.74
CA GLU A 394 11.65 -26.40 6.09
C GLU A 394 12.26 -25.64 4.91
N CYS A 395 13.56 -25.79 4.72
CA CYS A 395 14.26 -25.16 3.61
C CYS A 395 13.75 -25.71 2.27
N PRO A 396 13.41 -24.84 1.30
CA PRO A 396 13.05 -25.28 -0.04
C PRO A 396 14.28 -25.81 -0.79
N ASN A 397 14.05 -26.46 -1.94
CA ASN A 397 15.13 -27.01 -2.75
C ASN A 397 15.92 -25.93 -3.49
N ASN A 398 15.23 -24.88 -3.96
CA ASN A 398 15.80 -23.75 -4.67
C ASN A 398 15.37 -22.43 -4.02
N TYR A 399 16.07 -21.35 -4.35
CA TYR A 399 15.63 -20.02 -3.95
C TYR A 399 14.33 -19.66 -4.70
N PRO A 400 13.23 -19.36 -4.00
CA PRO A 400 11.98 -18.98 -4.63
C PRO A 400 12.16 -17.75 -5.53
N TRP A 401 11.51 -17.72 -6.69
CA TRP A 401 11.54 -16.56 -7.57
C TRP A 401 10.30 -16.53 -8.47
N ILE A 402 10.34 -15.75 -9.56
CA ILE A 402 9.22 -15.50 -10.47
C ILE A 402 8.63 -16.78 -11.05
N LEU A 403 9.46 -17.69 -11.56
CA LEU A 403 8.98 -18.92 -12.20
C LEU A 403 8.70 -20.04 -11.20
N ASP A 404 9.38 -20.04 -10.05
CA ASP A 404 9.21 -21.04 -8.97
C ASP A 404 9.01 -20.34 -7.61
N PRO A 405 7.82 -19.78 -7.34
CA PRO A 405 7.55 -19.08 -6.07
C PRO A 405 7.50 -20.01 -4.86
N THR A 406 7.46 -21.34 -5.04
CA THR A 406 7.53 -22.27 -3.92
C THR A 406 8.94 -22.73 -3.59
N GLY A 407 9.86 -22.62 -4.55
CA GLY A 407 11.23 -23.12 -4.43
C GLY A 407 11.31 -24.64 -4.40
N ASP A 408 10.24 -25.36 -4.77
CA ASP A 408 10.23 -26.83 -4.77
C ASP A 408 11.07 -27.42 -5.91
N GLY A 409 11.36 -26.60 -6.93
CA GLY A 409 11.91 -27.01 -8.20
C GLY A 409 10.84 -27.61 -9.10
N PHE A 410 10.93 -27.31 -10.41
CA PHE A 410 10.15 -28.00 -11.41
C PHE A 410 10.47 -29.49 -11.39
N SER A 411 9.67 -30.28 -10.68
CA SER A 411 9.61 -31.72 -10.86
C SER A 411 8.90 -31.99 -12.19
N VAL A 412 9.61 -31.76 -13.30
CA VAL A 412 9.23 -32.39 -14.55
C VAL A 412 9.45 -33.88 -14.32
N ARG A 413 8.42 -34.58 -13.86
CA ARG A 413 8.35 -36.04 -14.03
C ARG A 413 8.50 -36.28 -15.52
N LYS A 414 9.71 -36.68 -15.93
CA LYS A 414 10.01 -37.15 -17.29
C LYS A 414 9.15 -38.36 -17.63
#